data_AF-A0A0S1XCQ4-F1
#
_entry.id   AF-A0A0S1XCQ4-F1
#
_cell.length_a   1.000
_cell.length_b   1.000
_cell.length_c   1.000
_cell.angle_alpha   90.00
_cell.angle_beta   90.00
_cell.angle_gamma   90.00
#
_symmetry.space_group_name_H-M   'P 1'
#
loop_
_entity.id
_entity.type
_entity.pdbx_description
1 polymer ?
#
loop_
_entity_poly.entity_id
_entity_poly.type
_entity_poly.pdbx_seq_one_letter_code
_entity_poly.pdbx_strand_id
1 'polypeptide(L)'
;MEYCSEGMNMRLDVEMFARVIAVLKNAEKVKESCCGRYDNPKKGRFYCTCHHNEVCQIRFTEIFRHKSNAVMMKFRYNIDELIKYNVIITRFDERNPSGKPRRFYALHSNWKENLTALIEDKSKEFEKRLFKLLEEEKKTDRVEEHEKSSREKRALDVGLLEFIEFEKRALKEAREFIKQ
;
A
#
# COMPACT_ATOMS: atom_id res chain seq x y z
N MET A 1 -5.57 9.44 -25.38
CA MET A 1 -5.39 10.05 -24.04
C MET A 1 -4.33 9.23 -23.34
N GLU A 2 -3.08 9.60 -23.55
CA GLU A 2 -1.91 8.98 -22.92
C GLU A 2 -1.77 9.57 -21.52
N TYR A 3 -1.89 8.72 -20.50
CA TYR A 3 -1.54 9.12 -19.14
C TYR A 3 -0.03 8.92 -18.99
N CYS A 4 0.71 10.03 -18.86
CA CYS A 4 2.10 10.02 -18.41
C CYS A 4 2.18 9.35 -17.04
N SER A 5 2.59 8.08 -17.04
CA SER A 5 2.80 7.23 -15.87
C SER A 5 4.28 7.18 -15.49
N GLU A 6 4.95 8.33 -15.49
CA GLU A 6 6.36 8.43 -15.08
C GLU A 6 6.44 9.29 -13.83
N GLY A 7 6.83 8.69 -12.70
CA GLY A 7 7.27 9.44 -11.52
C GLY A 7 6.44 9.30 -10.25
N MET A 8 5.55 8.31 -10.09
CA MET A 8 5.13 7.93 -8.74
C MET A 8 6.19 7.02 -8.11
N ASN A 9 7.06 7.66 -7.35
CA ASN A 9 8.11 7.08 -6.52
C ASN A 9 7.46 6.19 -5.44
N MET A 10 7.22 4.92 -5.75
CA MET A 10 6.49 4.04 -4.84
C MET A 10 7.44 3.33 -3.90
N ARG A 11 7.74 4.05 -2.82
CA ARG A 11 8.16 3.44 -1.57
C ARG A 11 7.09 2.42 -1.16
N LEU A 12 7.52 1.20 -0.84
CA LEU A 12 6.70 0.16 -0.22
C LEU A 12 5.96 0.76 0.99
N ASP A 13 4.64 0.93 0.91
CA ASP A 13 3.83 1.48 2.00
C ASP A 13 3.43 0.37 2.97
N VAL A 14 4.45 -0.20 3.62
CA VAL A 14 4.31 -1.33 4.55
C VAL A 14 3.35 -0.97 5.69
N GLU A 15 3.37 0.27 6.14
CA GLU A 15 2.47 0.79 7.17
C GLU A 15 1.00 0.70 6.72
N MET A 16 0.69 1.16 5.49
CA MET A 16 -0.66 1.02 4.95
C MET A 16 -1.06 -0.45 4.79
N PHE A 17 -0.17 -1.30 4.26
CA PHE A 17 -0.46 -2.73 4.10
C PHE A 17 -0.79 -3.39 5.43
N ALA A 18 0.05 -3.16 6.46
CA ALA A 18 -0.16 -3.69 7.79
C ALA A 18 -1.49 -3.23 8.38
N ARG A 19 -1.86 -1.95 8.22
CA ARG A 19 -3.14 -1.44 8.72
C ARG A 19 -4.33 -2.05 7.99
N VAL A 20 -4.28 -2.17 6.67
CA VAL A 20 -5.35 -2.78 5.88
C VAL A 20 -5.55 -4.24 6.31
N ILE A 21 -4.46 -5.00 6.44
CA ILE A 21 -4.49 -6.39 6.89
C ILE A 21 -5.03 -6.48 8.32
N ALA A 22 -4.60 -5.60 9.23
CA ALA A 22 -5.08 -5.58 10.60
C ALA A 22 -6.59 -5.32 10.68
N VAL A 23 -7.11 -4.41 9.85
CA VAL A 23 -8.55 -4.15 9.72
C VAL A 23 -9.29 -5.40 9.26
N LEU A 24 -8.81 -6.07 8.20
CA LEU A 24 -9.50 -7.25 7.67
C LEU A 24 -9.37 -8.48 8.57
N LYS A 25 -8.22 -8.69 9.21
CA LYS A 25 -8.01 -9.75 10.21
C LYS A 25 -8.97 -9.61 11.40
N ASN A 26 -9.41 -8.38 11.69
CA ASN A 26 -10.35 -8.05 12.76
C ASN A 26 -11.69 -7.56 12.21
N ALA A 27 -12.09 -7.98 11.01
CA ALA A 27 -13.27 -7.47 10.32
C ALA A 27 -14.54 -7.50 11.17
N GLU A 28 -14.77 -8.56 11.95
CA GLU A 28 -15.95 -8.66 12.82
C GLU A 28 -15.99 -7.56 13.90
N LYS A 29 -14.89 -7.37 14.63
CA LYS A 29 -14.77 -6.29 15.62
C LYS A 29 -14.89 -4.91 14.97
N VAL A 30 -14.33 -4.75 13.78
CA VAL A 30 -14.43 -3.51 13.00
C VAL A 30 -15.87 -3.22 12.60
N LYS A 31 -16.67 -4.26 12.32
CA LYS A 31 -18.10 -4.14 11.97
C LYS A 31 -19.00 -3.84 13.17
N GLU A 32 -18.64 -4.23 14.40
CA GLU A 32 -19.43 -3.91 15.60
C GLU A 32 -19.64 -2.39 15.77
N SER A 33 -18.65 -1.61 15.34
CA SER A 33 -18.70 -0.14 15.35
C SER A 33 -19.36 0.46 14.09
N CYS A 34 -19.86 -0.37 13.18
CA CYS A 34 -20.59 0.06 12.00
C CYS A 34 -22.07 0.21 12.34
N CYS A 35 -22.54 1.44 12.55
CA CYS A 35 -23.94 1.71 12.86
C CYS A 35 -24.87 1.63 11.63
N GLY A 36 -24.48 0.93 10.56
CA GLY A 36 -25.25 0.89 9.31
C GLY A 36 -25.59 2.29 8.81
N ARG A 37 -24.64 3.24 8.85
CA ARG A 37 -24.85 4.68 8.57
C ARG A 37 -25.68 4.95 7.30
N TYR A 38 -25.60 4.05 6.33
CA TYR A 38 -26.28 4.17 5.05
C TYR A 38 -27.63 3.46 5.02
N ASP A 39 -27.86 2.53 5.94
CA ASP A 39 -29.06 1.73 6.09
C ASP A 39 -30.18 2.59 6.68
N ASN A 40 -31.39 2.29 6.26
CA ASN A 40 -32.60 2.91 6.76
C ASN A 40 -33.61 1.80 7.05
N PRO A 41 -33.60 1.25 8.27
CA PRO A 41 -34.52 0.19 8.67
C PRO A 41 -35.98 0.59 8.50
N LYS A 42 -36.33 1.85 8.77
CA LYS A 42 -37.70 2.39 8.62
C LYS A 42 -38.22 2.33 7.18
N LYS A 43 -37.31 2.35 6.19
CA LYS A 43 -37.63 2.25 4.75
C LYS A 43 -37.25 0.89 4.16
N GLY A 44 -36.86 -0.08 4.98
CA GLY A 44 -36.40 -1.40 4.53
C GLY A 44 -35.15 -1.37 3.63
N ARG A 45 -34.32 -0.32 3.72
CA ARG A 45 -33.14 -0.15 2.87
C ARG A 45 -31.89 -0.56 3.64
N PHE A 46 -31.21 -1.61 3.19
CA PHE A 46 -29.95 -2.07 3.75
C PHE A 46 -28.91 -2.11 2.63
N TYR A 47 -27.86 -1.32 2.77
CA TYR A 47 -26.77 -1.19 1.81
C TYR A 47 -25.46 -1.75 2.37
N CYS A 48 -25.30 -1.83 3.68
CA CYS A 48 -24.19 -2.56 4.28
C CYS A 48 -24.47 -4.07 4.22
N THR A 49 -23.95 -4.75 3.20
CA THR A 49 -24.12 -6.19 2.99
C THR A 49 -22.81 -6.96 3.20
N CYS A 50 -21.96 -6.51 4.13
CA CYS A 50 -20.69 -7.20 4.42
C CYS A 50 -20.93 -8.61 4.95
N HIS A 51 -20.30 -9.62 4.36
CA HIS A 51 -20.31 -10.99 4.86
C HIS A 51 -19.31 -11.19 6.02
N HIS A 52 -19.18 -12.43 6.48
CA HIS A 52 -18.15 -12.82 7.43
C HIS A 52 -16.76 -12.50 6.88
N ASN A 53 -15.90 -11.91 7.72
CA ASN A 53 -14.55 -11.45 7.37
C ASN A 53 -14.45 -10.41 6.25
N GLU A 54 -15.58 -9.79 5.87
CA GLU A 54 -15.61 -8.70 4.90
C GLU A 54 -15.74 -7.33 5.57
N VAL A 55 -15.12 -6.33 4.96
CA VAL A 55 -15.29 -4.91 5.29
C VAL A 55 -15.55 -4.12 4.01
N CYS A 56 -16.55 -3.24 4.00
CA CYS A 56 -16.87 -2.44 2.82
C CYS A 56 -15.92 -1.24 2.63
N GLN A 57 -15.84 -0.76 1.39
CA GLN A 57 -15.04 0.41 1.01
C GLN A 57 -15.28 1.63 1.88
N ILE A 58 -16.54 1.90 2.20
CA ILE A 58 -16.87 3.08 2.98
C ILE A 58 -16.29 2.97 4.39
N ARG A 59 -16.39 1.79 5.00
CA ARG A 59 -15.83 1.57 6.34
C ARG A 59 -14.32 1.74 6.36
N PHE A 60 -13.64 1.26 5.34
CA PHE A 60 -12.22 1.55 5.12
C PHE A 60 -11.95 3.07 5.13
N THR A 61 -12.65 3.82 4.30
CA THR A 61 -12.42 5.29 4.21
C THR A 61 -12.66 6.03 5.52
N GLU A 62 -13.60 5.55 6.35
CA GLU A 62 -13.87 6.10 7.68
C GLU A 62 -12.72 5.82 8.67
N ILE A 63 -12.25 4.57 8.73
CA ILE A 63 -11.17 4.14 9.64
C ILE A 63 -9.88 4.91 9.34
N PHE A 64 -9.56 5.01 8.05
CA PHE A 64 -8.35 5.69 7.61
C PHE A 64 -8.47 7.21 7.55
N ARG A 65 -9.62 7.76 7.96
CA ARG A 65 -9.90 9.20 8.07
C ARG A 65 -9.39 9.98 6.85
N HIS A 66 -9.69 9.49 5.66
CA HIS A 66 -9.23 10.12 4.44
C HIS A 66 -9.93 11.47 4.24
N LYS A 67 -9.24 12.54 4.65
CA LYS A 67 -9.76 13.92 4.56
C LYS A 67 -9.43 14.61 3.23
N SER A 68 -8.53 14.07 2.42
CA SER A 68 -8.12 14.66 1.14
C SER A 68 -8.13 13.66 -0.02
N ASN A 69 -8.36 14.17 -1.23
CA ASN A 69 -8.37 13.39 -2.47
C ASN A 69 -7.04 12.66 -2.73
N ALA A 70 -5.91 13.27 -2.36
CA ALA A 70 -4.58 12.66 -2.50
C ALA A 70 -4.44 11.39 -1.64
N VAL A 71 -4.94 11.43 -0.39
CA VAL A 71 -4.87 10.26 0.51
C VAL A 71 -5.81 9.14 0.03
N MET A 72 -6.97 9.50 -0.54
CA MET A 72 -7.87 8.54 -1.19
C MET A 72 -7.22 7.85 -2.40
N MET A 73 -6.47 8.59 -3.21
CA MET A 73 -5.74 8.03 -4.36
C MET A 73 -4.64 7.08 -3.90
N LYS A 74 -3.86 7.46 -2.87
CA LYS A 74 -2.83 6.60 -2.28
C LYS A 74 -3.44 5.30 -1.72
N PHE A 75 -4.58 5.40 -1.04
CA PHE A 75 -5.31 4.23 -0.54
C PHE A 75 -5.77 3.31 -1.67
N ARG A 76 -6.38 3.87 -2.73
CA ARG A 76 -6.81 3.08 -3.90
C ARG A 76 -5.64 2.32 -4.51
N TYR A 77 -4.52 3.01 -4.75
CA TYR A 77 -3.33 2.38 -5.30
C TYR A 77 -2.83 1.22 -4.44
N ASN A 78 -2.67 1.45 -3.14
CA ASN A 78 -2.21 0.41 -2.21
C ASN A 78 -3.17 -0.79 -2.15
N ILE A 79 -4.49 -0.54 -2.16
CA ILE A 79 -5.50 -1.60 -2.20
C ILE A 79 -5.44 -2.37 -3.52
N ASP A 80 -5.28 -1.70 -4.66
CA ASP A 80 -5.20 -2.33 -5.97
C ASP A 80 -3.97 -3.25 -6.08
N GLU A 81 -2.82 -2.87 -5.49
CA GLU A 81 -1.65 -3.75 -5.40
C GLU A 81 -1.91 -4.98 -4.52
N LEU A 82 -2.54 -4.80 -3.36
CA LEU A 82 -2.91 -5.92 -2.48
C LEU A 82 -3.91 -6.87 -3.16
N ILE A 83 -4.81 -6.34 -4.00
CA ILE A 83 -5.73 -7.17 -4.81
C ILE A 83 -4.97 -7.90 -5.91
N LYS A 84 -4.07 -7.21 -6.63
CA LYS A 84 -3.28 -7.79 -7.72
C LYS A 84 -2.47 -9.00 -7.28
N TYR A 85 -1.92 -8.97 -6.06
CA TYR A 85 -1.18 -10.08 -5.47
C TYR A 85 -2.07 -11.08 -4.72
N ASN A 86 -3.39 -10.96 -4.79
CA ASN A 86 -4.34 -11.79 -4.04
C ASN A 86 -4.10 -11.77 -2.52
N VAL A 87 -3.53 -10.70 -1.96
CA VAL A 87 -3.53 -10.52 -0.50
C VAL A 87 -4.96 -10.27 -0.01
N ILE A 88 -5.71 -9.52 -0.81
CA ILE A 88 -7.11 -9.17 -0.56
C ILE A 88 -7.95 -9.62 -1.75
N ILE A 89 -9.13 -10.18 -1.47
CA ILE A 89 -10.16 -10.45 -2.46
C ILE A 89 -11.24 -9.38 -2.41
N THR A 90 -11.89 -9.16 -3.54
CA THR A 90 -12.99 -8.19 -3.64
C THR A 90 -14.27 -8.84 -4.12
N ARG A 91 -15.38 -8.41 -3.51
CA ARG A 91 -16.72 -8.64 -4.00
C ARG A 91 -17.33 -7.30 -4.39
N PHE A 92 -18.00 -7.28 -5.54
CA PHE A 92 -18.73 -6.11 -6.01
C PHE A 92 -20.23 -6.38 -5.97
N ASP A 93 -20.99 -5.44 -5.42
CA ASP A 93 -22.45 -5.49 -5.39
C ASP A 93 -23.03 -4.39 -6.30
N GLU A 94 -23.47 -4.80 -7.48
CA GLU A 94 -24.03 -3.91 -8.49
C GLU A 94 -25.38 -3.32 -8.08
N ARG A 95 -26.11 -3.99 -7.17
CA ARG A 95 -27.46 -3.58 -6.76
C ARG A 95 -27.43 -2.31 -5.90
N ASN A 96 -26.31 -2.04 -5.24
CA ASN A 96 -26.16 -0.84 -4.43
C ASN A 96 -26.01 0.40 -5.33
N PRO A 97 -26.73 1.50 -5.07
CA PRO A 97 -26.65 2.70 -5.88
C PRO A 97 -25.33 3.47 -5.65
N SER A 98 -25.07 4.48 -6.50
CA SER A 98 -23.90 5.35 -6.32
C SER A 98 -23.90 6.04 -4.94
N GLY A 99 -22.71 6.20 -4.35
CA GLY A 99 -22.56 6.74 -2.99
C GLY A 99 -22.91 5.77 -1.86
N LYS A 100 -23.28 4.53 -2.16
CA LYS A 100 -23.44 3.43 -1.19
C LYS A 100 -22.27 2.44 -1.29
N PRO A 101 -22.05 1.59 -0.28
CA PRO A 101 -20.99 0.59 -0.35
C PRO A 101 -21.21 -0.37 -1.53
N ARG A 102 -20.30 -0.40 -2.51
CA ARG A 102 -20.38 -1.37 -3.64
C ARG A 102 -19.22 -2.36 -3.65
N ARG A 103 -18.08 -1.99 -3.07
CA ARG A 103 -16.90 -2.86 -2.94
C ARG A 103 -16.76 -3.36 -1.51
N PHE A 104 -16.53 -4.65 -1.39
CA PHE A 104 -16.33 -5.37 -0.14
C PHE A 104 -15.01 -6.11 -0.24
N TYR A 105 -14.20 -6.02 0.81
CA TYR A 105 -12.84 -6.54 0.86
C TYR A 105 -12.74 -7.60 1.95
N ALA A 106 -12.06 -8.70 1.67
CA ALA A 106 -11.70 -9.73 2.64
C ALA A 106 -10.25 -10.17 2.41
N LEU A 107 -9.61 -10.73 3.45
CA LEU A 107 -8.32 -11.38 3.25
C LEU A 107 -8.51 -12.66 2.44
N HIS A 108 -7.62 -12.89 1.49
CA HIS A 108 -7.49 -14.20 0.87
C HIS A 108 -7.04 -15.23 1.92
N SER A 109 -7.34 -16.52 1.72
CA SER A 109 -6.92 -17.58 2.66
C SER A 109 -5.40 -17.64 2.84
N ASN A 110 -4.67 -17.50 1.74
CA ASN A 110 -3.20 -17.51 1.67
C ASN A 110 -2.59 -16.09 1.65
N TRP A 111 -3.22 -15.14 2.33
CA TRP A 111 -2.80 -13.73 2.25
C TRP A 111 -1.37 -13.48 2.74
N LYS A 112 -0.84 -14.33 3.65
CA LYS A 112 0.52 -14.19 4.19
C LYS A 112 1.55 -14.47 3.13
N GLU A 113 1.42 -15.60 2.44
CA GLU A 113 2.31 -16.01 1.36
C GLU A 113 2.25 -15.00 0.20
N ASN A 114 1.04 -14.55 -0.12
CA ASN A 114 0.79 -13.54 -1.15
C ASN A 114 1.42 -12.18 -0.79
N LEU A 115 1.39 -11.78 0.49
CA LEU A 115 2.04 -10.56 0.96
C LEU A 115 3.57 -10.68 0.89
N THR A 116 4.13 -11.83 1.26
CA THR A 116 5.57 -12.08 1.12
C THR A 116 5.99 -11.94 -0.34
N ALA A 117 5.26 -12.55 -1.28
CA ALA A 117 5.53 -12.41 -2.71
C ALA A 117 5.47 -10.94 -3.18
N LEU A 118 4.46 -10.18 -2.75
CA LEU A 118 4.36 -8.74 -3.03
C LEU A 118 5.59 -7.98 -2.56
N ILE A 119 6.02 -8.19 -1.32
CA ILE A 119 7.17 -7.49 -0.74
C ILE A 119 8.45 -7.86 -1.50
N GLU A 120 8.67 -9.14 -1.78
CA GLU A 120 9.86 -9.61 -2.50
C GLU A 120 9.95 -9.03 -3.92
N ASP A 121 8.83 -8.99 -4.65
CA ASP A 121 8.80 -8.44 -6.00
C ASP A 121 9.06 -6.94 -6.01
N LYS A 122 8.47 -6.19 -5.05
CA LYS A 122 8.72 -4.76 -4.90
C LYS A 122 10.16 -4.46 -4.47
N SER A 123 10.75 -5.29 -3.60
CA SER A 123 12.17 -5.17 -3.23
C SER A 123 13.09 -5.37 -4.43
N LYS A 124 12.86 -6.39 -5.27
CA LYS A 124 13.64 -6.64 -6.49
C LYS A 124 13.48 -5.51 -7.51
N GLU A 125 12.27 -4.98 -7.66
CA GLU A 125 12.02 -3.84 -8.56
C GLU A 125 12.78 -2.60 -8.09
N PHE A 126 12.78 -2.34 -6.79
CA PHE A 126 13.52 -1.23 -6.20
C PHE A 126 15.03 -1.38 -6.38
N GLU A 127 15.58 -2.56 -6.10
CA GLU A 127 17.00 -2.87 -6.29
C GLU A 127 17.45 -2.61 -7.74
N LYS A 128 16.67 -3.07 -8.73
CA LYS A 128 16.95 -2.81 -10.16
C LYS A 128 16.96 -1.32 -10.50
N ARG A 129 16.00 -0.55 -9.96
CA ARG A 129 15.93 0.90 -10.16
C ARG A 129 17.13 1.60 -9.54
N LEU A 130 17.52 1.20 -8.32
CA LEU A 130 18.68 1.74 -7.63
C LEU A 130 19.96 1.50 -8.43
N PHE A 131 20.17 0.28 -8.94
CA PHE A 131 21.31 -0.01 -9.81
C PHE A 131 21.33 0.83 -11.08
N LYS A 132 20.17 1.01 -11.73
CA LYS A 132 20.05 1.87 -12.92
C LYS A 132 20.42 3.32 -12.62
N LEU A 133 19.93 3.87 -11.51
CA LEU A 133 20.27 5.24 -11.07
C LEU A 133 21.77 5.38 -10.79
N LEU A 134 22.39 4.39 -10.12
CA LEU A 134 23.84 4.39 -9.87
C LEU A 134 24.67 4.28 -11.16
N GLU A 135 24.19 3.54 -12.17
CA GLU A 135 24.85 3.46 -13.49
C GLU A 135 24.73 4.76 -14.28
N GLU A 136 23.58 5.42 -14.21
CA GLU A 136 23.36 6.74 -14.82
C GLU A 136 24.23 7.80 -14.13
N GLU A 137 24.28 7.80 -12.80
CA GLU A 137 25.12 8.70 -12.01
C GLU A 137 26.61 8.49 -12.32
N LYS A 138 27.09 7.25 -12.46
CA LYS A 138 28.46 6.96 -12.92
C LYS A 138 28.76 7.46 -14.34
N LYS A 139 27.75 7.55 -15.21
CA LYS A 139 27.91 8.11 -16.56
C LYS A 139 27.97 9.63 -16.52
N THR A 140 27.19 10.30 -15.66
CA THR A 140 27.27 11.76 -15.45
C THR A 140 28.50 12.17 -14.65
N ASP A 141 28.93 11.39 -13.66
CA ASP A 141 30.17 11.62 -12.91
C ASP A 141 31.41 11.53 -13.79
N ARG A 142 31.40 10.67 -14.83
CA ARG A 142 32.45 10.67 -15.87
C ARG A 142 32.44 11.92 -16.75
N VAL A 143 31.32 12.63 -16.80
CA VAL A 143 31.19 13.92 -17.52
C VAL A 143 31.58 15.09 -16.60
N GLU A 144 31.36 15.00 -15.29
CA GLU A 144 31.69 16.06 -14.30
C GLU A 144 33.07 15.89 -13.62
N GLU A 145 33.72 14.72 -13.71
CA GLU A 145 35.11 14.53 -13.27
C GLU A 145 36.14 15.39 -14.02
N HIS A 146 35.69 16.14 -15.03
CA HIS A 146 36.50 17.18 -15.66
C HIS A 146 36.49 18.53 -14.92
N GLU A 147 35.65 18.76 -13.89
CA GLU A 147 35.54 20.12 -13.32
C GLU A 147 35.65 20.36 -11.80
N LYS A 148 35.34 19.47 -10.84
CA LYS A 148 35.58 19.76 -9.40
C LYS A 148 35.36 18.54 -8.50
N SER A 149 36.40 17.76 -8.18
CA SER A 149 36.25 16.60 -7.28
C SER A 149 37.26 16.64 -6.13
N SER A 150 36.77 16.66 -4.88
CA SER A 150 37.42 15.94 -3.76
C SER A 150 36.70 16.03 -2.39
N ARG A 151 35.74 16.94 -2.15
CA ARG A 151 35.14 17.09 -0.80
C ARG A 151 33.67 16.67 -0.65
N GLU A 152 32.83 16.78 -1.68
CA GLU A 152 31.39 16.46 -1.56
C GLU A 152 31.06 14.96 -1.70
N LYS A 153 31.83 14.20 -2.49
CA LYS A 153 31.62 12.75 -2.71
C LYS A 153 31.63 11.92 -1.41
N ARG A 154 32.39 12.31 -0.38
CA ARG A 154 32.46 11.55 0.89
C ARG A 154 31.23 11.71 1.78
N ALA A 155 30.47 12.80 1.66
CA ALA A 155 29.29 13.01 2.49
C ALA A 155 28.07 12.22 1.98
N LEU A 156 27.98 12.02 0.66
CA LEU A 156 26.88 11.31 0.01
C LEU A 156 26.93 9.78 0.26
N ASP A 157 28.12 9.19 0.23
CA ASP A 157 28.32 7.75 0.48
C ASP A 157 27.90 7.33 1.90
N VAL A 158 28.10 8.20 2.89
CA VAL A 158 27.71 7.93 4.28
C VAL A 158 26.18 7.94 4.44
N GLY A 159 25.49 8.90 3.84
CA GLY A 159 24.03 8.99 3.91
C GLY A 159 23.33 7.81 3.21
N LEU A 160 23.91 7.28 2.15
CA LEU A 160 23.37 6.11 1.44
C LEU A 160 23.52 4.82 2.25
N LEU A 161 24.65 4.65 2.94
CA LEU A 161 24.88 3.51 3.83
C LEU A 161 23.94 3.53 5.04
N GLU A 162 23.74 4.70 5.65
CA GLU A 162 22.77 4.87 6.74
C GLU A 162 21.34 4.55 6.28
N PHE A 163 20.98 4.93 5.06
CA PHE A 163 19.68 4.61 4.48
C PHE A 163 19.48 3.09 4.26
N ILE A 164 20.50 2.39 3.75
CA ILE A 164 20.48 0.95 3.55
C ILE A 164 20.37 0.20 4.88
N GLU A 165 21.09 0.65 5.92
CA GLU A 165 20.99 0.04 7.26
C GLU A 165 19.61 0.26 7.88
N PHE A 166 19.03 1.45 7.72
CA PHE A 166 17.69 1.75 8.18
C PHE A 166 16.65 0.83 7.54
N GLU A 167 16.71 0.62 6.21
CA GLU A 167 15.73 -0.22 5.52
C GLU A 167 15.91 -1.72 5.82
N LYS A 168 17.14 -2.20 6.00
CA LYS A 168 17.38 -3.58 6.49
C LYS A 168 16.75 -3.82 7.87
N ARG A 169 16.82 -2.81 8.74
CA ARG A 169 16.22 -2.87 10.08
C ARG A 169 14.69 -2.92 9.99
N ALA A 170 14.09 -2.07 9.17
CA ALA A 170 12.65 -2.07 8.91
C ALA A 170 12.13 -3.39 8.32
N LEU A 171 12.89 -4.00 7.39
CA LEU A 171 12.57 -5.32 6.82
C LEU A 171 12.63 -6.45 7.86
N LYS A 172 13.58 -6.38 8.80
CA LYS A 172 13.68 -7.35 9.90
C LYS A 172 12.49 -7.21 10.85
N GLU A 173 12.13 -5.99 11.23
CA GLU A 173 10.96 -5.71 12.07
C GLU A 173 9.67 -6.19 11.42
N ALA A 174 9.48 -5.95 10.12
CA ALA A 174 8.33 -6.44 9.36
C ALA A 174 8.26 -7.98 9.38
N ARG A 175 9.39 -8.67 9.25
CA ARG A 175 9.46 -10.15 9.32
C ARG A 175 9.13 -10.69 10.71
N GLU A 176 9.57 -10.02 11.77
CA GLU A 176 9.26 -10.41 13.15
C GLU A 176 7.78 -10.19 13.47
N PHE A 177 7.18 -9.09 12.99
CA PHE A 177 5.76 -8.82 13.13
C PHE A 177 4.87 -9.87 12.45
N ILE A 178 5.30 -10.43 11.32
CA ILE A 178 4.55 -11.48 10.59
C ILE A 178 4.58 -12.84 11.31
N LYS A 179 5.61 -13.10 12.13
CA LYS A 179 5.74 -14.36 12.89
C LYS A 179 4.85 -14.44 14.14
N GLN A 180 4.31 -13.31 14.61
CA GLN A 180 3.35 -13.21 15.73
C GLN A 180 1.90 -13.39 15.25
#